data_AF-A0A9W8V7E9-F1
#
_entry.id   AF-A0A9W8V7E9-F1
#
_cell.length_a   1.000
_cell.length_b   1.000
_cell.length_c   1.000
_cell.angle_alpha   90.00
_cell.angle_beta   90.00
_cell.angle_gamma   90.00
#
_symmetry.space_group_name_H-M   'P 1'
#
loop_
_entity.id
_entity.type
_entity.pdbx_description
1 polymer ?
#
loop_
_entity_poly.entity_id
_entity_poly.type
_entity_poly.pdbx_seq_one_letter_code
_entity_poly.pdbx_strand_id
1 'polypeptide(L)'
;MAVGGAVTDKDIVTTGPNDVDTQIHEKFKAYSSQQPGFFPSRDTLYAVFIGINDIYRTIDDTDQEDTIIAIIARIRELTLDLYNMGARQFLFVSTPPQSLFPNNRPKSIVPQLNAASKSWNTKLYDLVKELDHKLARSTFFFFDVVPLITAVTEDPSQFPETALYKSNEFCADYKAGTSVPDFKSDACVYNALEYMYIDGAHPTQGFHQLLAKKISEQLAAGKSVNQAQHEL
;
A
#
# COMPACT_ATOMS: atom_id res chain seq x y z
N MET A 1 -9.49 -9.38 -2.24
CA MET A 1 -9.99 -8.99 -0.91
C MET A 1 -9.95 -7.49 -0.70
N ALA A 2 -8.91 -6.79 -1.18
CA ALA A 2 -8.79 -5.33 -1.08
C ALA A 2 -10.05 -4.59 -1.59
N VAL A 3 -10.41 -3.51 -0.90
CA VAL A 3 -11.53 -2.63 -1.24
C VAL A 3 -11.06 -1.17 -1.15
N GLY A 4 -11.44 -0.36 -2.15
CA GLY A 4 -11.12 1.07 -2.16
C GLY A 4 -11.67 1.80 -0.92
N GLY A 5 -10.87 2.70 -0.37
CA GLY A 5 -11.21 3.49 0.82
C GLY A 5 -11.13 2.72 2.15
N ALA A 6 -10.67 1.47 2.16
CA ALA A 6 -10.52 0.69 3.38
C ALA A 6 -9.49 1.32 4.33
N VAL A 7 -9.84 1.36 5.62
CA VAL A 7 -8.89 1.56 6.73
C VAL A 7 -8.48 0.19 7.28
N THR A 8 -7.60 0.14 8.28
CA THR A 8 -7.26 -1.11 8.96
C THR A 8 -8.44 -1.68 9.73
N ASP A 9 -9.06 -0.85 10.56
CA ASP A 9 -10.22 -1.18 11.39
C ASP A 9 -11.08 0.07 11.58
N LYS A 10 -12.37 -0.03 11.23
CA LYS A 10 -13.31 1.10 11.32
C LYS A 10 -13.67 1.50 12.76
N ASP A 11 -13.44 0.60 13.72
CA ASP A 11 -13.64 0.86 15.14
C ASP A 11 -12.47 1.68 15.74
N ILE A 12 -11.34 1.77 15.04
CA ILE A 12 -10.21 2.66 15.38
C ILE A 12 -10.26 3.95 14.55
N VAL A 13 -10.42 3.84 13.23
CA VAL A 13 -10.52 5.00 12.33
C VAL A 13 -11.89 5.02 11.68
N THR A 14 -12.72 5.99 12.06
CA THR A 14 -14.08 6.08 11.53
C THR A 14 -14.08 6.27 10.00
N THR A 15 -14.74 5.36 9.30
CA THR A 15 -14.91 5.38 7.84
C THR A 15 -16.23 4.71 7.43
N GLY A 16 -16.46 4.53 6.13
CA GLY A 16 -17.53 3.68 5.61
C GLY A 16 -17.36 2.20 5.97
N PRO A 17 -18.09 1.28 5.32
CA PRO A 17 -18.13 -0.13 5.75
C PRO A 17 -16.85 -0.94 5.44
N ASN A 18 -15.81 -0.31 4.90
CA ASN A 18 -14.65 -1.00 4.37
C ASN A 18 -13.48 -0.88 5.35
N ASP A 19 -13.03 -2.02 5.87
CA ASP A 19 -11.79 -2.15 6.63
C ASP A 19 -11.11 -3.51 6.37
N VAL A 20 -9.92 -3.72 6.92
CA VAL A 20 -9.18 -4.99 6.79
C VAL A 20 -9.72 -6.05 7.75
N ASP A 21 -10.23 -5.64 8.92
CA ASP A 21 -10.88 -6.53 9.88
C ASP A 21 -12.02 -7.34 9.24
N THR A 22 -13.00 -6.67 8.64
CA THR A 22 -14.12 -7.28 7.91
C THR A 22 -13.61 -8.13 6.74
N GLN A 23 -12.55 -7.69 6.05
CA GLN A 23 -11.94 -8.48 4.98
C GLN A 23 -11.39 -9.82 5.49
N ILE A 24 -10.83 -9.88 6.69
CA ILE A 24 -10.26 -11.10 7.26
C ILE A 24 -11.34 -11.96 7.92
N HIS A 25 -12.08 -11.42 8.89
CA HIS A 25 -12.96 -12.22 9.74
C HIS A 25 -14.29 -12.58 9.10
N GLU A 26 -14.82 -11.75 8.20
CA GLU A 26 -16.08 -12.05 7.51
C GLU A 26 -15.82 -12.65 6.12
N LYS A 27 -15.02 -11.97 5.30
CA LYS A 27 -14.87 -12.34 3.88
C LYS A 27 -13.86 -13.47 3.68
N PHE A 28 -12.62 -13.31 4.14
CA PHE A 28 -11.57 -14.31 3.92
C PHE A 28 -11.88 -15.61 4.64
N LYS A 29 -12.33 -15.54 5.90
CA LYS A 29 -12.74 -16.71 6.67
C LYS A 29 -13.85 -17.51 6.00
N ALA A 30 -14.88 -16.84 5.45
CA ALA A 30 -15.93 -17.51 4.69
C ALA A 30 -15.38 -18.15 3.42
N TYR A 31 -14.58 -17.40 2.64
CA TYR A 31 -14.00 -17.88 1.39
C TYR A 31 -13.06 -19.08 1.60
N SER A 32 -12.18 -19.03 2.59
CA SER A 32 -11.23 -20.11 2.89
C SER A 32 -11.94 -21.37 3.40
N SER A 33 -13.02 -21.22 4.18
CA SER A 33 -13.83 -22.35 4.64
C SER A 33 -14.56 -23.07 3.51
N GLN A 34 -14.94 -22.34 2.45
CA GLN A 34 -15.58 -22.91 1.25
C GLN A 34 -14.58 -23.56 0.28
N GLN A 35 -13.28 -23.28 0.43
CA GLN A 35 -12.22 -23.72 -0.48
C GLN A 35 -11.08 -24.41 0.29
N PRO A 36 -11.35 -25.55 0.96
CA PRO A 36 -10.34 -26.23 1.77
C PRO A 36 -9.13 -26.65 0.91
N GLY A 37 -7.92 -26.28 1.36
CA GLY A 37 -6.67 -26.60 0.66
C GLY A 37 -6.31 -25.66 -0.49
N PHE A 38 -7.16 -24.70 -0.86
CA PHE A 38 -6.86 -23.73 -1.92
C PHE A 38 -5.71 -22.77 -1.56
N PHE A 39 -5.46 -22.57 -0.27
CA PHE A 39 -4.40 -21.70 0.25
C PHE A 39 -3.29 -22.52 0.92
N PRO A 40 -2.51 -23.30 0.16
CA PRO A 40 -1.37 -24.02 0.73
C PRO A 40 -0.38 -23.02 1.33
N SER A 41 0.04 -23.28 2.56
CA SER A 41 0.82 -22.31 3.36
C SER A 41 2.16 -21.93 2.74
N ARG A 42 2.75 -22.80 1.92
CA ARG A 42 4.03 -22.57 1.23
C ARG A 42 3.92 -21.90 -0.13
N ASP A 43 2.73 -21.87 -0.74
CA ASP A 43 2.56 -21.33 -2.09
C ASP A 43 1.59 -20.13 -2.13
N THR A 44 1.02 -19.76 -0.97
CA THR A 44 0.16 -18.59 -0.83
C THR A 44 0.93 -17.44 -0.19
N LEU A 45 0.93 -16.27 -0.84
CA LEU A 45 1.44 -15.02 -0.28
C LEU A 45 0.28 -14.13 0.17
N TYR A 46 0.31 -13.68 1.43
CA TYR A 46 -0.64 -12.76 2.01
C TYR A 46 -0.06 -11.34 1.94
N ALA A 47 -0.47 -10.58 0.94
CA ALA A 47 0.01 -9.21 0.72
C ALA A 47 -0.88 -8.18 1.42
N VAL A 48 -0.27 -7.29 2.19
CA VAL A 48 -0.92 -6.22 2.95
C VAL A 48 -0.35 -4.88 2.51
N PHE A 49 -1.21 -4.05 1.90
CA PHE A 49 -0.90 -2.67 1.54
C PHE A 49 -2.06 -1.78 2.01
N ILE A 50 -1.88 -1.18 3.20
CA ILE A 50 -2.90 -0.43 3.94
C ILE A 50 -2.22 0.73 4.69
N GLY A 51 -3.00 1.68 5.23
CA GLY A 51 -2.51 2.80 6.03
C GLY A 51 -2.72 4.17 5.39
N ILE A 52 -2.88 4.24 4.07
CA ILE A 52 -3.08 5.50 3.35
C ILE A 52 -4.35 6.21 3.86
N ASN A 53 -5.47 5.49 3.93
CA ASN A 53 -6.74 6.04 4.42
C ASN A 53 -6.70 6.31 5.93
N ASP A 54 -6.06 5.44 6.71
CA ASP A 54 -5.89 5.58 8.15
C ASP A 54 -5.19 6.91 8.49
N ILE A 55 -4.05 7.18 7.86
CA ILE A 55 -3.29 8.42 8.02
C ILE A 55 -4.09 9.62 7.54
N TYR A 56 -4.69 9.56 6.34
CA TYR A 56 -5.34 10.72 5.75
C TYR A 56 -6.60 11.14 6.51
N ARG A 57 -7.37 10.17 7.03
CA ARG A 57 -8.60 10.43 7.79
C ARG A 57 -8.34 11.04 9.16
N THR A 58 -7.16 10.81 9.72
CA THR A 58 -6.77 11.25 11.06
C THR A 58 -5.76 12.39 11.03
N ILE A 59 -5.52 12.99 9.86
CA ILE A 59 -4.43 13.96 9.67
C ILE A 59 -4.59 15.25 10.45
N ASP A 60 -5.84 15.62 10.73
CA ASP A 60 -6.20 16.82 11.49
C ASP A 60 -6.51 16.50 12.96
N ASP A 61 -6.43 15.22 13.36
CA ASP A 61 -6.71 14.77 14.72
C ASP A 61 -5.50 15.04 15.63
N THR A 62 -5.75 15.51 16.85
CA THR A 62 -4.69 15.85 17.80
C THR A 62 -3.94 14.63 18.34
N ASP A 63 -4.56 13.45 18.27
CA ASP A 63 -4.08 12.15 18.75
C ASP A 63 -3.69 11.21 17.60
N GLN A 64 -3.33 11.77 16.43
CA GLN A 64 -2.93 10.98 15.25
C GLN A 64 -1.86 9.92 15.56
N GLU A 65 -0.84 10.25 16.33
CA GLU A 65 0.24 9.32 16.67
C GLU A 65 -0.26 8.16 17.54
N ASP A 66 -1.14 8.43 18.52
CA ASP A 66 -1.75 7.39 19.36
C ASP A 66 -2.65 6.49 18.51
N THR A 67 -3.36 7.07 17.55
CA THR A 67 -4.16 6.33 16.57
C THR A 67 -3.28 5.43 15.69
N ILE A 68 -2.15 5.93 15.17
CA ILE A 68 -1.19 5.10 14.42
C ILE A 68 -0.68 3.94 15.28
N ILE A 69 -0.37 4.16 16.56
CA ILE A 69 0.05 3.09 17.48
C ILE A 69 -1.04 2.02 17.63
N ALA A 70 -2.29 2.43 17.86
CA ALA A 70 -3.42 1.52 17.97
C ALA A 70 -3.62 0.70 16.69
N ILE A 71 -3.47 1.33 15.52
CA ILE A 71 -3.62 0.66 14.23
C ILE A 71 -2.50 -0.34 13.98
N ILE A 72 -1.25 -0.02 14.30
CA ILE A 72 -0.13 -0.97 14.18
C ILE A 72 -0.35 -2.17 15.11
N ALA A 73 -0.84 -1.95 16.34
CA ALA A 73 -1.25 -3.03 17.23
C ALA A 73 -2.37 -3.89 16.60
N ARG A 74 -3.33 -3.26 15.91
CA ARG A 74 -4.39 -3.99 15.21
C ARG A 74 -3.89 -4.80 14.02
N ILE A 75 -2.94 -4.28 13.23
CA ILE A 75 -2.28 -5.01 12.14
C ILE A 75 -1.59 -6.27 12.70
N ARG A 76 -0.97 -6.17 13.88
CA ARG A 76 -0.38 -7.33 14.56
C ARG A 76 -1.45 -8.41 14.83
N GLU A 77 -2.56 -8.04 15.46
CA GLU A 77 -3.65 -8.97 15.78
C GLU A 77 -4.19 -9.67 14.54
N LEU A 78 -4.52 -8.90 13.51
CA LEU A 78 -5.02 -9.42 12.23
C LEU A 78 -4.01 -10.37 11.55
N THR A 79 -2.72 -10.09 11.69
CA THR A 79 -1.66 -10.97 11.18
C THR A 79 -1.56 -12.27 11.97
N LEU A 80 -1.71 -12.20 13.30
CA LEU A 80 -1.76 -13.39 14.16
C LEU A 80 -2.99 -14.25 13.83
N ASP A 81 -4.12 -13.64 13.52
CA ASP A 81 -5.32 -14.36 13.10
C ASP A 81 -5.12 -15.09 11.78
N LEU A 82 -4.56 -14.43 10.76
CA LEU A 82 -4.20 -15.08 9.50
C LEU A 82 -3.19 -16.21 9.72
N TYR A 83 -2.19 -16.01 10.59
CA TYR A 83 -1.23 -17.05 10.95
C TYR A 83 -1.92 -18.24 11.62
N ASN A 84 -2.87 -18.01 12.53
CA ASN A 84 -3.67 -19.06 13.16
C ASN A 84 -4.56 -19.81 12.15
N MET A 85 -4.98 -19.13 11.07
CA MET A 85 -5.68 -19.74 9.92
C MET A 85 -4.76 -20.50 8.95
N GLY A 86 -3.44 -20.51 9.19
CA GLY A 86 -2.47 -21.28 8.39
C GLY A 86 -1.62 -20.45 7.42
N ALA A 87 -1.78 -19.12 7.38
CA ALA A 87 -0.92 -18.26 6.57
C ALA A 87 0.54 -18.33 7.05
N ARG A 88 1.49 -18.46 6.13
CA ARG A 88 2.93 -18.55 6.46
C ARG A 88 3.82 -17.61 5.64
N GLN A 89 3.34 -17.01 4.56
CA GLN A 89 4.13 -16.05 3.79
C GLN A 89 3.39 -14.72 3.74
N PHE A 90 4.03 -13.67 4.20
CA PHE A 90 3.44 -12.34 4.30
C PHE A 90 4.30 -11.33 3.57
N LEU A 91 3.66 -10.43 2.83
CA LEU A 91 4.29 -9.25 2.26
C LEU A 91 3.60 -8.02 2.83
N PHE A 92 4.37 -7.14 3.45
CA PHE A 92 3.90 -5.81 3.85
C PHE A 92 4.52 -4.75 2.93
N VAL A 93 3.72 -3.80 2.49
CA VAL A 93 4.16 -2.67 1.68
C VAL A 93 4.07 -1.41 2.53
N SER A 94 5.13 -0.60 2.55
CA SER A 94 5.10 0.70 3.23
C SER A 94 4.06 1.63 2.57
N THR A 95 3.57 2.62 3.30
CA THR A 95 2.71 3.66 2.73
C THR A 95 3.54 4.63 1.89
N PRO A 96 3.06 5.03 0.69
CA PRO A 96 3.70 6.10 -0.06
C PRO A 96 3.57 7.42 0.70
N PRO A 97 4.53 8.35 0.56
CA PRO A 97 4.44 9.68 1.13
C PRO A 97 3.28 10.44 0.46
N GLN A 98 2.18 10.60 1.18
CA GLN A 98 0.98 11.25 0.65
C GLN A 98 1.17 12.72 0.32
N SER A 99 2.25 13.33 0.79
CA SER A 99 2.72 14.66 0.35
C SER A 99 3.07 14.71 -1.15
N LEU A 100 3.32 13.55 -1.78
CA LEU A 100 3.51 13.43 -3.22
C LEU A 100 2.19 13.19 -3.97
N PHE A 101 1.02 13.24 -3.34
CA PHE A 101 -0.23 13.09 -4.08
C PHE A 101 -0.69 14.43 -4.65
N PRO A 102 -1.14 14.51 -5.92
CA PRO A 102 -1.61 15.78 -6.50
C PRO A 102 -2.63 16.51 -5.61
N ASN A 103 -3.56 15.79 -4.97
CA ASN A 103 -4.54 16.38 -4.06
C ASN A 103 -3.92 17.08 -2.83
N ASN A 104 -2.66 16.83 -2.50
CA ASN A 104 -2.01 17.33 -1.30
C ASN A 104 -0.95 18.40 -1.59
N ARG A 105 -0.74 18.79 -2.84
CA ARG A 105 0.29 19.76 -3.22
C ARG A 105 -0.29 20.94 -4.01
N PRO A 106 -0.05 22.19 -3.57
CA PRO A 106 0.42 22.58 -2.24
C PRO A 106 -0.73 22.56 -1.21
N LYS A 107 -0.54 21.90 -0.07
CA LYS A 107 -1.40 22.06 1.12
C LYS A 107 -0.56 22.28 2.37
N SER A 108 -1.14 22.97 3.36
CA SER A 108 -0.51 23.18 4.67
C SER A 108 -0.31 21.89 5.47
N ILE A 109 -1.03 20.81 5.13
CA ILE A 109 -0.94 19.50 5.80
C ILE A 109 0.29 18.66 5.39
N VAL A 110 1.10 19.13 4.42
CA VAL A 110 2.26 18.38 3.91
C VAL A 110 3.26 17.98 5.02
N PRO A 111 3.63 18.85 5.97
CA PRO A 111 4.50 18.46 7.08
C PRO A 111 3.91 17.35 7.95
N GLN A 112 2.61 17.41 8.26
CA GLN A 112 1.90 16.37 9.02
C GLN A 112 1.88 15.05 8.24
N LEU A 113 1.58 15.08 6.93
CA LEU A 113 1.56 13.88 6.09
C LEU A 113 2.93 13.20 6.04
N ASN A 114 4.01 13.98 5.95
CA ASN A 114 5.38 13.48 5.98
C ASN A 114 5.70 12.81 7.33
N ALA A 115 5.35 13.48 8.44
CA ALA A 115 5.58 12.94 9.79
C ALA A 115 4.79 11.65 10.02
N ALA A 116 3.49 11.64 9.70
CA ALA A 116 2.60 10.50 9.87
C ALA A 116 3.02 9.31 9.00
N SER A 117 3.33 9.53 7.72
CA SER A 117 3.79 8.45 6.81
C SER A 117 5.11 7.84 7.30
N LYS A 118 6.04 8.68 7.78
CA LYS A 118 7.31 8.22 8.35
C LYS A 118 7.10 7.42 9.64
N SER A 119 6.25 7.92 10.54
CA SER A 119 5.90 7.23 11.80
C SER A 119 5.29 5.86 11.51
N TRP A 120 4.26 5.81 10.66
CA TRP A 120 3.62 4.58 10.20
C TRP A 120 4.63 3.58 9.62
N ASN A 121 5.44 4.00 8.64
CA ASN A 121 6.36 3.10 7.95
C ASN A 121 7.43 2.54 8.90
N THR A 122 7.92 3.36 9.85
CA THR A 122 8.87 2.91 10.87
C THR A 122 8.26 1.84 11.76
N LYS A 123 7.07 2.10 12.32
CA LYS A 123 6.38 1.15 13.22
C LYS A 123 5.95 -0.12 12.50
N LEU A 124 5.50 -0.01 11.25
CA LEU A 124 5.14 -1.17 10.44
C LEU A 124 6.36 -2.05 10.19
N TYR A 125 7.50 -1.46 9.81
CA TYR A 125 8.74 -2.20 9.61
C TYR A 125 9.20 -2.92 10.89
N ASP A 126 9.17 -2.23 12.03
CA ASP A 126 9.53 -2.81 13.32
C ASP A 126 8.59 -3.97 13.71
N LEU A 127 7.28 -3.81 13.51
CA LEU A 127 6.30 -4.88 13.71
C LEU A 127 6.60 -6.09 12.82
N VAL A 128 6.87 -5.88 11.53
CA VAL A 128 7.14 -6.97 10.58
C VAL A 128 8.40 -7.73 10.96
N LYS A 129 9.46 -7.04 11.40
CA LYS A 129 10.65 -7.69 11.95
C LYS A 129 10.36 -8.50 13.20
N GLU A 130 9.54 -7.96 14.10
CA GLU A 130 9.15 -8.64 15.33
C GLU A 130 8.36 -9.93 15.02
N LEU A 131 7.41 -9.87 14.08
CA LEU A 131 6.62 -11.01 13.63
C LEU A 131 7.48 -12.08 12.95
N ASP A 132 8.43 -11.69 12.10
CA ASP A 132 9.38 -12.62 11.47
C ASP A 132 10.19 -13.40 12.51
N HIS A 133 10.64 -12.73 13.57
CA HIS A 133 11.38 -13.37 14.65
C HIS A 133 10.49 -14.27 15.53
N LYS A 134 9.23 -13.89 15.78
CA LYS A 134 8.35 -14.59 16.73
C LYS A 134 7.56 -15.74 16.11
N LEU A 135 7.20 -15.64 14.83
CA LEU A 135 6.31 -16.62 14.19
C LEU A 135 7.14 -17.67 13.45
N ALA A 136 7.21 -18.86 14.06
CA ALA A 136 7.99 -19.96 13.52
C ALA A 136 7.40 -20.47 12.20
N ARG A 137 8.29 -20.91 11.29
CA ARG A 137 7.93 -21.50 9.98
C ARG A 137 7.12 -20.54 9.09
N SER A 138 7.26 -19.24 9.30
CA SER A 138 6.76 -18.20 8.40
C SER A 138 7.90 -17.37 7.83
N THR A 139 7.59 -16.62 6.78
CA THR A 139 8.51 -15.68 6.14
C THR A 139 7.79 -14.36 5.94
N PHE A 140 8.44 -13.28 6.36
CA PHE A 140 7.93 -11.93 6.20
C PHE A 140 8.80 -11.15 5.23
N PHE A 141 8.15 -10.56 4.24
CA PHE A 141 8.72 -9.63 3.29
C PHE A 141 8.23 -8.23 3.61
N PHE A 142 9.11 -7.24 3.45
CA PHE A 142 8.76 -5.83 3.53
C PHE A 142 9.24 -5.15 2.26
N PHE A 143 8.33 -4.50 1.54
CA PHE A 143 8.65 -3.69 0.37
C PHE A 143 8.47 -2.21 0.73
N ASP A 144 9.56 -1.46 0.71
CA ASP A 144 9.48 -0.01 0.90
C ASP A 144 9.17 0.68 -0.44
N VAL A 145 7.95 1.19 -0.60
CA VAL A 145 7.53 1.88 -1.82
C VAL A 145 8.06 3.31 -1.91
N VAL A 146 8.50 3.90 -0.79
CA VAL A 146 8.88 5.32 -0.72
C VAL A 146 10.00 5.68 -1.70
N PRO A 147 11.12 4.94 -1.79
CA PRO A 147 12.18 5.26 -2.76
C PRO A 147 11.69 5.17 -4.21
N LEU A 148 10.86 4.16 -4.52
CA LEU A 148 10.37 3.93 -5.88
C LEU A 148 9.45 5.06 -6.37
N ILE A 149 8.46 5.43 -5.57
CA ILE A 149 7.53 6.51 -5.96
C ILE A 149 8.22 7.88 -5.99
N THR A 150 9.22 8.09 -5.13
CA THR A 150 10.02 9.32 -5.12
C THR A 150 10.83 9.42 -6.40
N ALA A 151 11.57 8.38 -6.77
CA ALA A 151 12.37 8.34 -8.01
C ALA A 151 11.52 8.59 -9.26
N VAL A 152 10.34 7.94 -9.37
CA VAL A 152 9.42 8.18 -10.50
C VAL A 152 8.86 9.60 -10.52
N THR A 153 8.61 10.19 -9.34
CA THR A 153 8.11 11.57 -9.25
C THR A 153 9.17 12.58 -9.67
N GLU A 154 10.44 12.31 -9.37
CA GLU A 154 11.58 13.18 -9.71
C GLU A 154 11.97 13.05 -11.19
N ASP A 155 12.08 11.83 -11.69
CA ASP A 155 12.37 11.54 -13.10
C ASP A 155 11.70 10.23 -13.53
N PRO A 156 10.56 10.31 -14.21
CA PRO A 156 9.84 9.11 -14.64
C PRO A 156 10.58 8.33 -15.74
N SER A 157 11.60 8.91 -16.39
CA SER A 157 12.38 8.25 -17.45
C SER A 157 13.41 7.24 -16.92
N GLN A 158 13.64 7.20 -15.60
CA GLN A 158 14.52 6.22 -14.96
C GLN A 158 14.03 4.78 -15.14
N PHE A 159 12.74 4.57 -15.39
CA PHE A 159 12.14 3.25 -15.59
C PHE A 159 11.36 3.18 -16.90
N PRO A 160 11.55 2.12 -17.71
CA PRO A 160 10.81 1.95 -18.97
C PRO A 160 9.29 2.01 -18.81
N GLU A 161 8.76 1.48 -17.71
CA GLU A 161 7.32 1.42 -17.41
C GLU A 161 6.69 2.79 -17.16
N THR A 162 7.49 3.77 -16.73
CA THR A 162 7.03 5.13 -16.41
C THR A 162 7.57 6.19 -17.36
N ALA A 163 8.48 5.84 -18.28
CA ALA A 163 9.14 6.77 -19.19
C ALA A 163 8.19 7.54 -20.13
N LEU A 164 6.95 7.07 -20.29
CA LEU A 164 5.92 7.76 -21.06
C LEU A 164 5.24 8.91 -20.30
N TYR A 165 5.45 9.01 -18.98
CA TYR A 165 4.83 10.07 -18.17
C TYR A 165 5.36 11.44 -18.59
N LYS A 166 4.42 12.34 -18.85
CA LYS A 166 4.66 13.74 -19.20
C LYS A 166 4.23 14.70 -18.09
N SER A 167 3.48 14.19 -17.11
CA SER A 167 2.99 14.97 -15.97
C SER A 167 2.86 14.09 -14.73
N ASN A 168 3.23 14.63 -13.58
CA ASN A 168 3.00 14.04 -12.26
C ASN A 168 1.70 14.54 -11.59
N GLU A 169 0.85 15.24 -12.36
CA GLU A 169 -0.50 15.66 -11.98
C GLU A 169 -1.54 14.65 -12.53
N PHE A 170 -2.81 15.04 -12.50
CA PHE A 170 -3.93 14.30 -13.12
C PHE A 170 -4.82 15.23 -13.96
N CYS A 171 -5.63 14.65 -14.85
CA CYS A 171 -6.67 15.38 -15.56
C CYS A 171 -8.05 15.09 -14.96
N ALA A 172 -8.89 16.12 -14.81
CA ALA A 172 -10.20 16.01 -14.18
C ALA A 172 -11.15 15.03 -14.91
N ASP A 173 -11.06 14.94 -16.24
CA ASP A 173 -11.88 14.04 -17.06
C ASP A 173 -11.59 12.56 -16.81
N TYR A 174 -10.39 12.24 -16.32
CA TYR A 174 -9.97 10.86 -16.08
C TYR A 174 -10.22 10.39 -14.65
N LYS A 175 -10.63 11.28 -13.73
CA LYS A 175 -10.71 10.99 -12.28
C LYS A 175 -11.63 9.81 -11.91
N ALA A 176 -12.59 9.48 -12.77
CA ALA A 176 -13.52 8.37 -12.58
C ALA A 176 -13.03 7.06 -13.22
N GLY A 177 -11.79 7.05 -13.73
CA GLY A 177 -11.24 6.02 -14.60
C GLY A 177 -11.53 6.30 -16.08
N THR A 178 -10.94 5.47 -16.93
CA THR A 178 -11.09 5.53 -18.39
C THR A 178 -11.51 4.18 -18.94
N SER A 179 -12.15 4.17 -20.13
CA SER A 179 -12.58 2.94 -20.80
C SER A 179 -11.40 2.13 -21.35
N VAL A 180 -10.34 2.80 -21.77
CA VAL A 180 -9.05 2.22 -22.14
C VAL A 180 -7.93 3.00 -21.45
N PRO A 181 -6.80 2.37 -21.10
CA PRO A 181 -5.77 3.03 -20.31
C PRO A 181 -5.22 4.31 -20.95
N ASP A 182 -5.09 4.37 -22.28
CA ASP A 182 -4.55 5.48 -23.07
C ASP A 182 -5.63 6.39 -23.66
N PHE A 183 -6.83 6.38 -23.08
CA PHE A 183 -7.92 7.25 -23.53
C PHE A 183 -7.47 8.72 -23.53
N LYS A 184 -7.82 9.43 -24.61
CA LYS A 184 -7.51 10.83 -24.81
C LYS A 184 -8.79 11.65 -24.83
N SER A 185 -9.03 12.41 -23.75
CA SER A 185 -10.06 13.46 -23.75
C SER A 185 -9.54 14.70 -24.49
N ASP A 186 -10.46 15.37 -25.19
CA ASP A 186 -10.22 16.67 -25.84
C ASP A 186 -9.92 17.79 -24.83
N ALA A 187 -10.32 17.64 -23.56
CA ALA A 187 -10.07 18.63 -22.51
C ALA A 187 -8.74 18.46 -21.77
N CYS A 188 -8.04 17.33 -21.98
CA CYS A 188 -6.76 17.06 -21.33
C CYS A 188 -5.59 17.37 -22.26
N VAL A 189 -4.42 17.68 -21.71
CA VAL A 189 -3.21 17.95 -22.51
C VAL A 189 -2.59 16.65 -23.03
N TYR A 190 -2.56 15.62 -22.20
CA TYR A 190 -2.04 14.29 -22.55
C TYR A 190 -3.14 13.22 -22.55
N ASN A 191 -2.85 12.02 -23.06
CA ASN A 191 -3.71 10.88 -22.83
C ASN A 191 -3.59 10.38 -21.38
N ALA A 192 -4.50 9.52 -20.92
CA ALA A 192 -4.53 9.12 -19.52
C ALA A 192 -3.29 8.36 -19.04
N LEU A 193 -2.64 7.53 -19.88
CA LEU A 193 -1.39 6.85 -19.51
C LEU A 193 -0.23 7.83 -19.31
N GLU A 194 -0.19 8.92 -20.07
CA GLU A 194 0.87 9.93 -20.01
C GLU A 194 0.84 10.78 -18.72
N TYR A 195 -0.18 10.62 -17.88
CA TYR A 195 -0.21 11.15 -16.51
C TYR A 195 0.24 10.08 -15.52
N MET A 196 1.06 10.46 -14.53
CA MET A 196 1.44 9.56 -13.44
C MET A 196 0.22 9.16 -12.59
N TYR A 197 -0.78 10.04 -12.46
CA TYR A 197 -1.96 9.81 -11.65
C TYR A 197 -3.26 9.89 -12.46
N ILE A 198 -4.18 8.94 -12.20
CA ILE A 198 -5.51 8.92 -12.83
C ILE A 198 -6.46 9.93 -12.18
N ASP A 199 -6.30 10.12 -10.87
CA ASP A 199 -6.98 11.10 -10.05
C ASP A 199 -5.99 11.77 -9.08
N GLY A 200 -6.45 12.47 -8.05
CA GLY A 200 -5.54 13.17 -7.17
C GLY A 200 -4.74 12.32 -6.17
N ALA A 201 -4.83 10.99 -6.19
CA ALA A 201 -4.12 10.11 -5.26
C ALA A 201 -3.65 8.76 -5.85
N HIS A 202 -4.28 8.27 -6.91
CA HIS A 202 -4.03 6.93 -7.46
C HIS A 202 -3.14 6.98 -8.71
N PRO A 203 -1.97 6.33 -8.70
CA PRO A 203 -1.11 6.23 -9.88
C PRO A 203 -1.79 5.48 -11.03
N THR A 204 -1.39 5.79 -12.27
CA THR A 204 -1.82 5.05 -13.46
C THR A 204 -1.06 3.73 -13.62
N GLN A 205 -1.43 2.98 -14.67
CA GLN A 205 -0.94 1.63 -14.92
C GLN A 205 0.59 1.51 -14.93
N GLY A 206 1.33 2.48 -15.48
CA GLY A 206 2.80 2.38 -15.60
C GLY A 206 3.50 2.20 -14.25
N PHE A 207 3.05 2.94 -13.23
CA PHE A 207 3.61 2.87 -11.89
C PHE A 207 3.21 1.56 -11.20
N HIS A 208 1.97 1.11 -11.37
CA HIS A 208 1.54 -0.17 -10.85
C HIS A 208 2.29 -1.36 -11.48
N GLN A 209 2.59 -1.30 -12.78
CA GLN A 209 3.43 -2.29 -13.45
C GLN A 209 4.86 -2.30 -12.89
N LEU A 210 5.47 -1.12 -12.72
CA LEU A 210 6.79 -0.99 -12.11
C LEU A 210 6.82 -1.52 -10.67
N LEU A 211 5.83 -1.15 -9.85
CA LEU A 211 5.70 -1.61 -8.47
C LEU A 211 5.57 -3.14 -8.40
N ALA A 212 4.68 -3.73 -9.21
CA ALA A 212 4.49 -5.17 -9.27
C ALA A 212 5.78 -5.89 -9.69
N LYS A 213 6.49 -5.36 -10.70
CA LYS A 213 7.79 -5.89 -11.13
C LYS A 213 8.82 -5.84 -10.01
N LYS A 214 8.96 -4.70 -9.32
CA LYS A 214 9.96 -4.55 -8.24
C LYS A 214 9.67 -5.44 -7.04
N ILE A 215 8.39 -5.60 -6.67
CA ILE A 215 7.98 -6.57 -5.65
C ILE A 215 8.33 -8.00 -6.12
N SER A 216 8.00 -8.35 -7.36
CA SER A 216 8.30 -9.68 -7.91
C SER A 216 9.81 -9.98 -7.94
N GLU A 217 10.64 -9.00 -8.31
CA GLU A 217 12.10 -9.12 -8.28
C GLU A 217 12.62 -9.38 -6.85
N GLN A 218 12.11 -8.64 -5.85
CA GLN A 218 12.49 -8.85 -4.44
C GLN A 218 12.07 -10.22 -3.93
N LEU A 219 10.84 -10.65 -4.22
CA LEU A 219 10.32 -11.95 -3.81
C LEU A 219 11.10 -13.10 -4.45
N ALA A 220 11.41 -13.00 -5.75
CA ALA A 220 12.22 -14.00 -6.46
C ALA A 220 13.65 -14.11 -5.91
N ALA A 221 14.21 -13.00 -5.42
CA ALA A 221 15.51 -12.99 -4.75
C ALA A 221 15.47 -13.56 -3.32
N GLY A 222 14.29 -13.88 -2.77
CA GLY A 222 14.13 -14.43 -1.43
C GLY A 222 14.46 -13.45 -0.30
N LYS A 223 14.57 -12.15 -0.59
CA LYS A 223 14.99 -11.10 0.38
C LYS A 223 13.89 -10.82 1.40
N SER A 224 13.83 -11.62 2.47
CA SER A 224 12.96 -11.38 3.62
C SER A 224 13.37 -10.12 4.39
N VAL A 225 12.50 -9.64 5.28
CA VAL A 225 12.70 -8.40 6.06
C VAL A 225 14.05 -8.37 6.81
N ASN A 226 14.58 -9.53 7.21
CA ASN A 226 15.86 -9.65 7.92
C ASN A 226 17.09 -9.79 7.00
N GLN A 227 16.91 -10.08 5.71
CA GLN A 227 18.01 -10.16 4.73
C GLN A 227 18.25 -8.83 3.99
N ALA A 228 17.30 -7.89 4.05
CA ALA A 228 17.42 -6.56 3.43
C ALA A 228 18.45 -5.64 4.10
N GLN A 229 19.07 -6.04 5.23
CA GLN A 229 20.05 -5.23 5.96
C GLN A 229 21.49 -5.27 5.39
N HIS A 230 21.79 -6.12 4.41
CA HIS A 230 23.16 -6.33 3.94
C HIS A 230 23.54 -5.58 2.64
N GLU A 231 22.67 -4.69 2.14
CA GLU A 231 22.91 -3.97 0.87
C GLU A 231 22.64 -2.45 0.91
N LEU A 232 22.65 -1.84 2.10
CA LEU A 232 22.68 -0.37 2.27
C LEU A 232 24.03 0.11 2.78
#